data_AF-A0AAN7SHM1-F1
#
_entry.id   AF-A0AAN7SHM1-F1
#
_cell.length_a   1.000
_cell.length_b   1.000
_cell.length_c   1.000
_cell.angle_alpha   90.00
_cell.angle_beta   90.00
_cell.angle_gamma   90.00
#
_symmetry.space_group_name_H-M   'P 1'
#
loop_
_entity.id
_entity.type
_entity.pdbx_description
1 polymer ?
#
loop_
_entity_poly.entity_id
_entity_poly.type
_entity_poly.pdbx_seq_one_letter_code
_entity_poly.pdbx_strand_id
1 'polypeptide(L)'
;MNRKTCVKPIQVNAEKLTEFQWHTMEIVVGSNNNRTSNKMQDSTNCLNNIFKRCEDELKSRYKLLAVIVLILLISNITVLVVILQRSKQNSDICLNSPCIQTAAKSLQYLNRTIDPCHNFYDFVCGNFGKDVNNCKPVTNVVDDGNSFVEHQIESLLREPILYEDSKPIKFLKNVYSVCSDLHKSTEKMDTLFLSNLLYCLQD
;
A
#
# COMPACT_ATOMS: atom_id res chain seq x y z
N MET A 1 75.60 -24.86 -17.07
CA MET A 1 76.17 -24.00 -16.00
C MET A 1 76.17 -22.56 -16.47
N ASN A 2 75.42 -21.68 -15.79
CA ASN A 2 75.78 -20.28 -15.52
C ASN A 2 74.67 -19.67 -14.65
N ARG A 3 74.74 -19.99 -13.34
CA ARG A 3 73.89 -19.35 -12.33
C ARG A 3 74.30 -17.89 -12.23
N LYS A 4 73.41 -16.97 -12.61
CA LYS A 4 73.54 -15.56 -12.25
C LYS A 4 73.21 -15.45 -10.77
N THR A 5 74.22 -15.18 -9.95
CA THR A 5 74.09 -14.94 -8.51
C THR A 5 73.42 -13.60 -8.26
N CYS A 6 72.28 -13.61 -7.55
CA CYS A 6 71.73 -12.40 -6.97
C CYS A 6 72.59 -12.01 -5.76
N VAL A 7 73.10 -10.78 -5.75
CA VAL A 7 73.79 -10.17 -4.60
C VAL A 7 72.74 -9.92 -3.49
N LYS A 8 73.13 -10.13 -2.22
CA LYS A 8 72.27 -10.02 -1.03
C LYS A 8 71.54 -8.66 -0.96
N PRO A 9 70.32 -8.61 -0.41
CA PRO A 9 69.59 -7.37 -0.24
C PRO A 9 70.27 -6.46 0.79
N ILE A 10 70.37 -5.18 0.45
CA ILE A 10 70.71 -4.10 1.38
C ILE A 10 69.56 -3.98 2.38
N GLN A 11 69.87 -4.09 3.67
CA GLN A 11 68.93 -3.88 4.76
C GLN A 11 68.61 -2.38 4.83
N VAL A 12 67.34 -2.00 4.63
CA VAL A 12 66.88 -0.62 4.83
C VAL A 12 66.16 -0.57 6.18
N ASN A 13 66.69 0.24 7.09
CA ASN A 13 66.20 0.36 8.46
C ASN A 13 64.89 1.16 8.49
N ALA A 14 63.83 0.58 9.05
CA ALA A 14 62.47 1.12 9.05
C ALA A 14 62.21 2.01 10.28
N GLU A 15 62.91 3.14 10.40
CA GLU A 15 62.80 3.96 11.63
C GLU A 15 62.39 5.43 11.43
N LYS A 16 61.82 5.81 10.28
CA LYS A 16 61.17 7.12 10.13
C LYS A 16 60.12 7.11 9.01
N LEU A 17 58.91 6.66 9.34
CA LEU A 17 57.71 6.84 8.53
C LEU A 17 56.68 7.66 9.32
N THR A 18 56.95 8.95 9.46
CA THR A 18 55.96 9.93 9.93
C THR A 18 56.09 11.18 9.05
N GLU A 19 55.54 11.11 7.84
CA GLU A 19 54.78 12.22 7.22
C GLU A 19 54.33 11.82 5.81
N PHE A 20 53.03 11.92 5.60
CA PHE A 20 52.33 11.57 4.37
C PHE A 20 52.15 12.88 3.57
N GLN A 21 52.96 13.10 2.53
CA GLN A 21 52.72 14.12 1.50
C GLN A 21 52.91 13.49 0.13
N TRP A 22 51.81 13.21 -0.57
CA TRP A 22 51.81 12.69 -1.94
C TRP A 22 52.15 13.79 -2.94
N HIS A 23 53.41 14.19 -3.05
CA HIS A 23 53.90 14.94 -4.19
C HIS A 23 54.97 14.10 -4.89
N THR A 24 54.88 14.06 -6.22
CA THR A 24 55.66 13.22 -7.15
C THR A 24 57.13 13.12 -6.79
N MET A 25 57.57 11.96 -6.33
CA MET A 25 58.97 11.68 -6.05
C MET A 25 59.65 11.25 -7.35
N GLU A 26 60.28 12.19 -8.04
CA GLU A 26 61.26 11.86 -9.08
C GLU A 26 62.51 11.28 -8.42
N ILE A 27 62.83 10.03 -8.74
CA ILE A 27 64.10 9.42 -8.34
C ILE A 27 65.17 9.90 -9.33
N VAL A 28 65.97 10.89 -8.93
CA VAL A 28 67.18 11.28 -9.68
C VAL A 28 68.34 10.36 -9.27
N VAL A 29 68.75 9.46 -10.17
CA VAL A 29 69.96 8.63 -10.00
C VAL A 29 71.08 9.15 -10.90
N GLY A 30 72.16 9.65 -10.30
CA GLY A 30 73.34 10.13 -11.02
C GLY A 30 74.08 9.00 -11.75
N SER A 31 74.33 9.18 -13.05
CA SER A 31 75.06 8.24 -13.91
C SER A 31 76.47 8.77 -14.20
N ASN A 32 77.50 7.97 -13.92
CA ASN A 32 78.86 8.17 -14.45
C ASN A 32 79.42 6.84 -14.94
N ASN A 33 78.88 6.33 -16.06
CA ASN A 33 79.55 5.57 -17.15
C ASN A 33 78.53 4.83 -18.02
N ASN A 34 78.70 4.90 -19.35
CA ASN A 34 77.73 4.41 -20.36
C ASN A 34 77.51 2.88 -20.41
N ARG A 35 78.19 2.06 -19.59
CA ARG A 35 77.98 0.59 -19.54
C ARG A 35 77.17 0.12 -18.33
N THR A 36 77.11 0.90 -17.25
CA THR A 36 76.28 0.65 -16.06
C THR A 36 74.86 1.18 -16.19
N SER A 37 74.64 2.17 -17.07
CA SER A 37 73.33 2.78 -17.32
C SER A 37 72.30 1.77 -17.90
N ASN A 38 72.68 0.92 -18.87
CA ASN A 38 71.76 -0.08 -19.44
C ASN A 38 71.36 -1.19 -18.46
N LYS A 39 72.29 -1.62 -17.58
CA LYS A 39 72.03 -2.68 -16.60
C LYS A 39 71.22 -2.19 -15.39
N MET A 40 71.31 -0.89 -15.09
CA MET A 40 70.56 -0.24 -14.01
C MET A 40 69.14 0.14 -14.47
N GLN A 41 68.97 0.59 -15.73
CA GLN A 41 67.65 0.78 -16.35
C GLN A 41 66.85 -0.54 -16.38
N ASP A 42 67.49 -1.66 -16.71
CA ASP A 42 66.87 -2.99 -16.74
C ASP A 42 66.36 -3.45 -15.36
N SER A 43 67.07 -3.13 -14.28
CA SER A 43 66.69 -3.55 -12.93
C SER A 43 65.48 -2.77 -12.40
N THR A 44 65.40 -1.47 -12.69
CA THR A 44 64.25 -0.62 -12.33
C THR A 44 63.01 -0.99 -13.15
N ASN A 45 63.19 -1.27 -14.45
CA ASN A 45 62.11 -1.75 -15.31
C ASN A 45 61.58 -3.12 -14.88
N CYS A 46 62.45 -4.02 -14.40
CA CYS A 46 62.05 -5.32 -13.88
C CYS A 46 61.20 -5.21 -12.61
N LEU A 47 61.61 -4.38 -11.64
CA LEU A 47 60.85 -4.12 -10.42
C LEU A 47 59.51 -3.43 -10.70
N ASN A 48 59.50 -2.42 -11.59
CA ASN A 48 58.28 -1.73 -12.01
C ASN A 48 57.29 -2.68 -12.69
N ASN A 49 57.78 -3.61 -13.52
CA ASN A 49 56.93 -4.62 -14.16
C ASN A 49 56.35 -5.62 -13.15
N ILE A 50 57.10 -6.00 -12.11
CA ILE A 50 56.60 -6.87 -11.03
C ILE A 50 55.54 -6.15 -10.19
N PHE A 51 55.78 -4.88 -9.84
CA PHE A 51 54.85 -4.07 -9.06
C PHE A 51 53.54 -3.82 -9.83
N LYS A 52 53.64 -3.45 -11.12
CA LYS A 52 52.49 -3.27 -12.01
C LYS A 52 51.70 -4.56 -12.20
N ARG A 53 52.39 -5.70 -12.36
CA ARG A 53 51.73 -7.02 -12.47
C ARG A 53 50.99 -7.41 -11.19
N CYS A 54 51.54 -7.08 -10.02
CA CYS A 54 50.88 -7.32 -8.73
C CYS A 54 49.68 -6.39 -8.52
N GLU A 55 49.81 -5.12 -8.92
CA GLU A 55 48.75 -4.13 -8.90
C GLU A 55 47.60 -4.53 -9.83
N ASP A 56 47.90 -5.06 -11.03
CA ASP A 56 46.89 -5.50 -12.00
C ASP A 56 46.11 -6.76 -11.54
N GLU A 57 46.78 -7.70 -10.85
CA GLU A 57 46.14 -8.90 -10.29
C GLU A 57 45.20 -8.57 -9.12
N LEU A 58 45.59 -7.64 -8.24
CA LEU A 58 44.69 -7.11 -7.21
C LEU A 58 43.58 -6.26 -7.85
N LYS A 59 43.94 -5.48 -8.89
CA LYS A 59 43.01 -4.59 -9.57
C LYS A 59 41.91 -5.35 -10.34
N SER A 60 42.21 -6.54 -10.82
CA SER A 60 41.22 -7.38 -11.49
C SER A 60 40.14 -7.86 -10.51
N ARG A 61 40.55 -8.31 -9.33
CA ARG A 61 39.64 -8.90 -8.33
C ARG A 61 38.78 -7.87 -7.62
N TYR A 62 39.34 -6.72 -7.22
CA TYR A 62 38.53 -5.67 -6.57
C TYR A 62 37.49 -5.06 -7.52
N LYS A 63 37.75 -5.01 -8.85
CA LYS A 63 36.77 -4.55 -9.84
C LYS A 63 35.56 -5.47 -9.89
N LEU A 64 35.78 -6.79 -9.93
CA LEU A 64 34.69 -7.77 -9.93
C LEU A 64 33.88 -7.67 -8.63
N LEU A 65 34.55 -7.58 -7.48
CA LEU A 65 33.90 -7.40 -6.17
C LEU A 65 33.12 -6.09 -6.10
N ALA A 66 33.69 -4.98 -6.60
CA ALA A 66 33.02 -3.69 -6.64
C ALA A 66 31.74 -3.71 -7.50
N VAL A 67 31.79 -4.39 -8.66
CA VAL A 67 30.60 -4.56 -9.52
C VAL A 67 29.51 -5.37 -8.82
N ILE A 68 29.87 -6.48 -8.16
CA ILE A 68 28.90 -7.30 -7.41
C ILE A 68 28.25 -6.48 -6.28
N VAL A 69 29.04 -5.73 -5.51
CA VAL A 69 28.53 -4.87 -4.45
C VAL A 69 27.59 -3.79 -5.01
N LEU A 70 27.95 -3.16 -6.14
CA LEU A 70 27.08 -2.17 -6.79
C LEU A 70 25.75 -2.78 -7.23
N ILE A 71 25.76 -3.97 -7.83
CA ILE A 71 24.53 -4.66 -8.24
C ILE A 71 23.64 -4.96 -7.03
N LEU A 72 24.23 -5.45 -5.92
CA LEU A 72 23.48 -5.72 -4.70
C LEU A 72 22.91 -4.44 -4.07
N LEU A 73 23.63 -3.33 -4.10
CA LEU A 73 23.12 -2.04 -3.63
C LEU A 73 21.96 -1.56 -4.50
N ILE A 74 22.09 -1.65 -5.82
CA ILE A 74 21.05 -1.27 -6.78
C ILE A 74 19.82 -2.17 -6.63
N SER A 75 19.98 -3.49 -6.41
CA SER A 75 18.86 -4.40 -6.20
C SER A 75 18.09 -4.06 -4.92
N ASN A 76 18.78 -3.72 -3.84
CA ASN A 76 18.11 -3.31 -2.60
C ASN A 76 17.40 -1.96 -2.75
N ILE A 77 18.02 -0.99 -3.43
CA ILE A 77 17.41 0.33 -3.69
C ILE A 77 16.17 0.18 -4.58
N THR A 78 16.23 -0.62 -5.64
CA THR A 78 15.09 -0.85 -6.54
C THR A 78 13.94 -1.53 -5.82
N VAL A 79 14.20 -2.55 -5.00
CA VAL A 79 13.17 -3.19 -4.16
C VAL A 79 12.54 -2.19 -3.19
N LEU A 80 13.35 -1.36 -2.51
CA LEU A 80 12.86 -0.31 -1.62
C LEU A 80 11.96 0.69 -2.35
N VAL A 81 12.37 1.17 -3.53
CA VAL A 81 11.58 2.10 -4.35
C VAL A 81 10.24 1.47 -4.76
N VAL A 82 10.22 0.19 -5.16
CA VAL A 82 8.96 -0.51 -5.51
C VAL A 82 8.03 -0.62 -4.31
N ILE A 83 8.55 -0.89 -3.11
CA ILE A 83 7.76 -0.93 -1.87
C ILE A 83 7.18 0.45 -1.55
N LEU A 84 7.97 1.52 -1.66
CA LEU A 84 7.53 2.89 -1.42
C LEU A 84 6.51 3.38 -2.47
N GLN A 85 6.64 2.96 -3.73
CA GLN A 85 5.67 3.25 -4.77
C GLN A 85 4.32 2.56 -4.49
N ARG A 86 4.34 1.30 -4.03
CA ARG A 86 3.12 0.59 -3.60
C ARG A 86 2.47 1.23 -2.40
N SER A 87 3.23 1.70 -1.41
CA SER A 87 2.66 2.38 -0.25
C SER A 87 2.00 3.71 -0.63
N LYS A 88 2.55 4.42 -1.63
CA LYS A 88 1.98 5.69 -2.12
C LYS A 88 0.74 5.48 -3.00
N GLN A 89 0.64 4.39 -3.77
CA GLN A 89 -0.59 4.08 -4.51
C GLN A 89 -1.76 3.65 -3.61
N ASN A 90 -1.47 3.11 -2.42
CA ASN A 90 -2.50 2.69 -1.48
C ASN A 90 -3.11 3.85 -0.66
N SER A 91 -2.64 5.09 -0.80
CA SER A 91 -3.25 6.23 -0.08
C SER A 91 -4.56 6.71 -0.68
N ASP A 92 -4.90 6.29 -1.91
CA ASP A 92 -6.11 6.74 -2.61
C ASP A 92 -7.32 5.78 -2.43
N ILE A 93 -7.10 4.61 -1.81
CA ILE A 93 -8.15 3.61 -1.60
C ILE A 93 -8.58 3.66 -0.14
N CYS A 94 -9.86 3.96 0.10
CA CYS A 94 -10.44 3.84 1.43
C CYS A 94 -10.68 2.36 1.79
N LEU A 95 -10.25 1.96 2.98
CA LEU A 95 -10.45 0.61 3.53
C LEU A 95 -11.25 0.63 4.83
N ASN A 96 -11.96 1.72 5.11
CA ASN A 96 -12.88 1.79 6.23
C ASN A 96 -14.19 1.05 5.91
N SER A 97 -14.91 0.65 6.96
CA SER A 97 -16.14 -0.13 6.81
C SER A 97 -17.19 0.54 5.89
N PRO A 98 -17.49 1.85 6.00
CA PRO A 98 -18.45 2.50 5.11
C PRO A 98 -18.05 2.47 3.64
N CYS A 99 -16.76 2.66 3.34
CA CYS A 99 -16.25 2.61 1.97
C CYS A 99 -16.38 1.20 1.38
N ILE A 100 -15.95 0.17 2.11
CA ILE A 100 -16.01 -1.22 1.66
C ILE A 100 -17.47 -1.64 1.42
N GLN A 101 -18.38 -1.30 2.35
CA GLN A 101 -19.79 -1.63 2.21
C GLN A 101 -20.43 -0.93 1.01
N THR A 102 -20.13 0.34 0.80
CA THR A 102 -20.65 1.11 -0.33
C THR A 102 -20.14 0.56 -1.65
N ALA A 103 -18.83 0.30 -1.76
CA ALA A 103 -18.23 -0.29 -2.95
C ALA A 103 -18.83 -1.65 -3.26
N ALA A 104 -19.01 -2.51 -2.26
CA ALA A 104 -19.65 -3.81 -2.42
C ALA A 104 -21.10 -3.67 -2.92
N LYS A 105 -21.90 -2.79 -2.34
CA LYS A 105 -23.29 -2.53 -2.75
C LYS A 105 -23.36 -2.01 -4.21
N SER A 106 -22.49 -1.07 -4.58
CA SER A 106 -22.41 -0.60 -5.98
C SER A 106 -22.05 -1.71 -6.96
N LEU A 107 -21.14 -2.60 -6.58
CA LEU A 107 -20.74 -3.72 -7.43
C LEU A 107 -21.87 -4.73 -7.67
N GLN A 108 -22.80 -4.88 -6.73
CA GLN A 108 -23.96 -5.78 -6.87
C GLN A 108 -24.96 -5.28 -7.94
N TYR A 109 -25.06 -3.97 -8.15
CA TYR A 109 -25.98 -3.40 -9.13
C TYR A 109 -25.45 -3.42 -10.56
N LEU A 110 -24.12 -3.51 -10.72
CA LEU A 110 -23.48 -3.52 -12.03
C LEU A 110 -23.84 -4.77 -12.83
N ASN A 111 -24.25 -4.57 -14.08
CA ASN A 111 -24.32 -5.61 -15.09
C ASN A 111 -23.15 -5.49 -16.07
N ARG A 112 -22.09 -6.27 -15.80
CA ARG A 112 -20.84 -6.25 -16.57
C ARG A 112 -20.93 -6.88 -17.97
N THR A 113 -22.09 -7.43 -18.35
CA THR A 113 -22.30 -7.95 -19.72
C THR A 113 -22.61 -6.84 -20.72
N ILE A 114 -22.93 -5.63 -20.24
CA ILE A 114 -23.25 -4.46 -21.06
C ILE A 114 -22.02 -3.57 -21.15
N ASP A 115 -21.72 -3.05 -22.34
CA ASP A 115 -20.66 -2.05 -22.51
C ASP A 115 -21.15 -0.68 -21.99
N PRO A 116 -20.46 -0.04 -21.02
CA PRO A 116 -20.84 1.27 -20.51
C PRO A 116 -20.88 2.37 -21.58
N CYS A 117 -20.12 2.24 -22.67
CA CYS A 117 -20.13 3.19 -23.78
C CYS A 117 -21.41 3.12 -24.61
N HIS A 118 -22.12 1.99 -24.57
CA HIS A 118 -23.34 1.76 -25.33
C HIS A 118 -24.60 2.02 -24.48
N ASN A 119 -24.63 1.51 -23.25
CA ASN A 119 -25.74 1.72 -22.34
C ASN A 119 -25.26 1.76 -20.88
N PHE A 120 -24.89 2.96 -20.44
CA PHE A 120 -24.42 3.20 -19.07
C PHE A 120 -25.48 2.87 -18.01
N TYR A 121 -26.77 3.09 -18.31
CA TYR A 121 -27.85 2.80 -17.36
C TYR A 121 -27.93 1.31 -17.05
N ASP A 122 -28.00 0.45 -18.07
CA ASP A 122 -28.05 -0.99 -17.85
C ASP A 122 -26.71 -1.52 -17.33
N PHE A 123 -25.59 -0.90 -17.67
CA PHE A 123 -24.31 -1.26 -17.06
C PHE A 123 -24.33 -1.01 -15.54
N VAL A 124 -24.80 0.16 -15.08
CA VAL A 124 -24.76 0.54 -13.64
C VAL A 124 -25.91 -0.04 -12.82
N CYS A 125 -27.11 -0.07 -13.38
CA CYS A 125 -28.35 -0.43 -12.68
C CYS A 125 -28.92 -1.76 -13.14
N GLY A 126 -28.34 -2.41 -14.16
CA GLY A 126 -28.95 -3.56 -14.81
C GLY A 126 -29.17 -4.76 -13.91
N ASN A 127 -28.53 -4.83 -12.72
CA ASN A 127 -28.80 -5.84 -11.70
C ASN A 127 -29.49 -5.30 -10.44
N PHE A 128 -29.84 -4.01 -10.40
CA PHE A 128 -30.60 -3.42 -9.30
C PHE A 128 -31.96 -4.13 -9.16
N GLY A 129 -32.37 -4.44 -7.92
CA GLY A 129 -33.66 -5.06 -7.63
C GLY A 129 -33.83 -6.52 -8.06
N LYS A 130 -32.80 -7.17 -8.63
CA LYS A 130 -32.84 -8.60 -9.04
C LYS A 130 -32.66 -9.59 -7.88
N ASP A 131 -32.58 -9.12 -6.65
CA ASP A 131 -32.44 -10.00 -5.49
C ASP A 131 -33.74 -10.76 -5.26
N VAL A 132 -33.67 -12.08 -5.47
CA VAL A 132 -34.80 -13.02 -5.40
C VAL A 132 -35.31 -13.17 -3.96
N ASN A 133 -34.55 -12.72 -2.97
CA ASN A 133 -34.93 -12.81 -1.55
C ASN A 133 -35.88 -11.69 -1.09
N ASN A 134 -36.13 -10.68 -1.93
CA ASN A 134 -37.02 -9.59 -1.57
C ASN A 134 -38.49 -9.95 -1.86
N CYS A 135 -39.31 -10.06 -0.81
CA CYS A 135 -40.75 -10.30 -0.92
C CYS A 135 -41.50 -9.17 -1.66
N LYS A 136 -40.91 -7.98 -1.78
CA LYS A 136 -41.41 -6.86 -2.59
C LYS A 136 -40.40 -6.55 -3.70
N PRO A 137 -40.83 -6.43 -4.97
CA PRO A 137 -39.93 -6.01 -6.04
C PRO A 137 -39.45 -4.58 -5.77
N VAL A 138 -38.14 -4.40 -5.64
CA VAL A 138 -37.54 -3.07 -5.47
C VAL A 138 -37.45 -2.41 -6.84
N THR A 139 -38.28 -1.40 -7.04
CA THR A 139 -38.46 -0.71 -8.34
C THR A 139 -37.47 0.42 -8.56
N ASN A 140 -37.09 1.13 -7.50
CA ASN A 140 -36.09 2.19 -7.54
C ASN A 140 -35.46 2.40 -6.15
N VAL A 141 -34.42 3.23 -6.09
CA VAL A 141 -33.64 3.50 -4.86
C VAL A 141 -34.48 4.26 -3.81
N VAL A 142 -35.47 5.05 -4.23
CA VAL A 142 -36.35 5.78 -3.32
C VAL A 142 -37.29 4.82 -2.61
N ASP A 143 -37.86 3.86 -3.33
CA ASP A 143 -38.71 2.82 -2.77
C ASP A 143 -37.91 1.90 -1.83
N ASP A 144 -36.66 1.55 -2.18
CA ASP A 144 -35.74 0.82 -1.28
C ASP A 144 -35.53 1.60 0.03
N GLY A 145 -35.19 2.89 -0.07
CA GLY A 145 -34.99 3.77 1.08
C GLY A 145 -36.25 3.95 1.92
N ASN A 146 -37.40 4.14 1.29
CA ASN A 146 -38.68 4.27 1.97
C ASN A 146 -39.05 2.98 2.71
N SER A 147 -38.82 1.81 2.10
CA SER A 147 -39.08 0.53 2.77
C SER A 147 -38.24 0.35 4.03
N PHE A 148 -36.98 0.82 4.02
CA PHE A 148 -36.12 0.81 5.19
C PHE A 148 -36.63 1.76 6.30
N VAL A 149 -37.12 2.95 5.93
CA VAL A 149 -37.72 3.89 6.88
C VAL A 149 -39.01 3.34 7.47
N GLU A 150 -39.90 2.79 6.63
CA GLU A 150 -41.14 2.14 7.06
C GLU A 150 -40.84 1.03 8.06
N HIS A 151 -39.89 0.14 7.78
CA HIS A 151 -39.52 -0.92 8.70
C HIS A 151 -38.95 -0.42 10.02
N GLN A 152 -38.17 0.68 10.02
CA GLN A 152 -37.72 1.28 11.27
C GLN A 152 -38.88 1.85 12.08
N ILE A 153 -39.82 2.54 11.43
CA ILE A 153 -41.03 3.06 12.10
C ILE A 153 -41.84 1.91 12.67
N GLU A 154 -42.10 0.86 11.87
CA GLU A 154 -42.82 -0.34 12.33
C GLU A 154 -42.15 -1.00 13.53
N SER A 155 -40.81 -1.07 13.56
CA SER A 155 -40.06 -1.62 14.68
C SER A 155 -40.31 -0.81 15.96
N LEU A 156 -40.26 0.52 15.88
CA LEU A 156 -40.51 1.41 17.02
C LEU A 156 -41.97 1.34 17.49
N LEU A 157 -42.92 1.18 16.57
CA LEU A 157 -44.34 1.12 16.90
C LEU A 157 -44.78 -0.23 17.48
N ARG A 158 -44.00 -1.30 17.24
CA ARG A 158 -44.24 -2.63 17.82
C ARG A 158 -43.77 -2.75 19.27
N GLU A 159 -42.94 -1.84 19.74
CA GLU A 159 -42.51 -1.79 21.14
C GLU A 159 -43.70 -1.54 22.08
N PRO A 160 -43.65 -2.05 23.32
CA PRO A 160 -44.69 -1.78 24.30
C PRO A 160 -44.81 -0.26 24.57
N ILE A 161 -46.03 0.16 24.91
CA ILE A 161 -46.31 1.54 25.30
C ILE A 161 -45.77 1.78 26.71
N LEU A 162 -44.88 2.75 26.88
CA LEU A 162 -44.28 3.10 28.17
C LEU A 162 -45.03 4.26 28.83
N TYR A 163 -44.96 4.33 30.17
CA TYR A 163 -45.55 5.44 30.92
C TYR A 163 -44.89 6.79 30.57
N GLU A 164 -43.58 6.79 30.30
CA GLU A 164 -42.83 8.00 29.93
C GLU A 164 -43.01 8.41 28.45
N ASP A 165 -43.69 7.60 27.63
CA ASP A 165 -43.95 7.95 26.23
C ASP A 165 -44.80 9.22 26.15
N SER A 166 -44.47 10.10 25.21
CA SER A 166 -45.25 11.31 24.96
C SER A 166 -46.65 10.96 24.46
N LYS A 167 -47.63 11.84 24.71
CA LYS A 167 -49.03 11.65 24.27
C LYS A 167 -49.13 11.22 22.80
N PRO A 168 -48.41 11.85 21.83
CA PRO A 168 -48.48 11.46 20.42
C PRO A 168 -47.90 10.07 20.13
N ILE A 169 -46.83 9.66 20.84
CA ILE A 169 -46.22 8.34 20.65
C ILE A 169 -47.12 7.24 21.21
N LYS A 170 -47.72 7.46 22.39
CA LYS A 170 -48.73 6.55 22.96
C LYS A 170 -49.90 6.36 22.00
N PHE A 171 -50.39 7.46 21.42
CA PHE A 171 -51.45 7.42 20.42
C PHE A 171 -51.03 6.59 19.19
N LEU A 172 -49.88 6.88 18.60
CA LEU A 172 -49.41 6.21 17.38
C LEU A 172 -49.18 4.71 17.59
N LYS A 173 -48.58 4.30 18.72
CA LYS A 173 -48.41 2.89 19.11
C LYS A 173 -49.75 2.19 19.31
N ASN A 174 -50.72 2.84 19.96
CA ASN A 174 -52.04 2.26 20.19
C ASN A 174 -52.78 2.01 18.86
N VAL A 175 -52.77 2.99 17.96
CA VAL A 175 -53.34 2.85 16.60
C VAL A 175 -52.66 1.71 15.85
N TYR A 176 -51.33 1.68 15.82
CA TYR A 176 -50.58 0.64 15.12
C TYR A 176 -50.84 -0.78 15.69
N SER A 177 -50.97 -0.92 17.01
CA SER A 177 -51.23 -2.22 17.65
C SER A 177 -52.57 -2.85 17.26
N VAL A 178 -53.57 -2.03 16.90
CA VAL A 178 -54.89 -2.51 16.46
C VAL A 178 -54.86 -2.92 14.99
N CYS A 179 -54.11 -2.19 14.15
CA CYS A 179 -53.97 -2.49 12.73
C CYS A 179 -53.07 -3.70 12.45
N SER A 180 -52.03 -3.91 13.25
CA SER A 180 -51.07 -5.01 13.05
C SER A 180 -51.61 -6.39 13.46
N ASP A 181 -52.60 -6.43 14.35
CA ASP A 181 -53.31 -7.65 14.76
C ASP A 181 -54.61 -7.82 13.95
N LEU A 182 -54.55 -8.52 12.82
CA LEU A 182 -55.70 -8.75 11.91
C LEU A 182 -56.93 -9.35 12.60
N HIS A 183 -56.74 -10.09 13.71
CA HIS A 183 -57.82 -10.70 14.49
C HIS A 183 -58.54 -9.72 15.43
N LYS A 184 -57.94 -8.56 15.73
CA LYS A 184 -58.49 -7.54 16.65
C LYS A 184 -59.11 -6.34 15.93
N SER A 185 -58.95 -6.23 14.61
CA SER A 185 -59.19 -4.98 13.87
C SER A 185 -60.66 -4.64 13.62
N THR A 186 -61.57 -5.63 13.58
CA THR A 186 -62.98 -5.39 13.22
C THR A 186 -63.86 -4.87 14.36
N GLU A 187 -63.47 -5.06 15.63
CA GLU A 187 -64.28 -4.67 16.80
C GLU A 187 -63.66 -3.49 17.59
N LYS A 188 -62.33 -3.33 17.54
CA LYS A 188 -61.60 -2.29 18.30
C LYS A 188 -61.47 -0.95 17.57
N MET A 189 -61.66 -0.88 16.25
CA MET A 189 -61.44 0.34 15.47
C MET A 189 -62.40 1.47 15.88
N ASP A 190 -63.69 1.18 16.04
CA ASP A 190 -64.70 2.20 16.37
C ASP A 190 -64.57 2.72 17.81
N THR A 191 -64.19 1.83 18.75
CA THR A 191 -63.99 2.20 20.16
C THR A 191 -62.69 2.99 20.38
N LEU A 192 -61.61 2.64 19.66
CA LEU A 192 -60.36 3.41 19.62
C LEU A 192 -60.58 4.84 19.10
N PHE A 193 -61.33 4.98 18.00
CA PHE A 193 -61.56 6.31 17.40
C PHE A 193 -62.23 7.25 18.41
N LEU A 194 -63.24 6.78 19.15
CA LEU A 194 -63.96 7.59 20.14
C LEU A 194 -63.12 7.88 21.40
N SER A 195 -62.38 6.91 21.93
CA SER A 195 -61.51 7.16 23.10
C SER A 195 -60.34 8.08 22.78
N ASN A 196 -59.79 7.98 21.56
CA ASN A 196 -58.66 8.78 21.13
C ASN A 196 -59.06 10.19 20.67
N LEU A 197 -60.25 10.36 20.09
CA LEU A 197 -60.82 11.69 19.83
C LEU A 197 -60.99 12.46 21.14
N LEU A 198 -61.46 11.80 22.21
CA LEU A 198 -61.51 12.39 23.55
C LEU A 198 -60.11 12.75 24.08
N TYR A 199 -59.10 11.91 23.87
CA TYR A 199 -57.73 12.15 24.32
C TYR A 199 -57.05 13.33 23.63
N CYS A 200 -57.34 13.57 22.34
CA CYS A 200 -56.85 14.73 21.58
C CYS A 200 -57.63 16.03 21.87
N LEU A 201 -58.86 15.93 22.38
CA LEU A 201 -59.68 17.08 22.75
C LEU A 201 -59.51 17.51 24.21
N GLN A 202 -58.67 16.80 24.97
CA GLN A 202 -58.34 17.12 26.35
C GLN A 202 -57.09 18.01 26.40
N ASP A 203 -57.28 19.27 25.99
CA ASP A 203 -56.48 20.43 26.44
C ASP A 203 -57.27 21.19 27.52
#